data_AF-A0A515A8T4-F1
#
_entry.id   AF-A0A515A8T4-F1
#
_cell.length_a   1.000
_cell.length_b   1.000
_cell.length_c   1.000
_cell.angle_alpha   90.00
_cell.angle_beta   90.00
_cell.angle_gamma   90.00
#
_symmetry.space_group_name_H-M   'P 1'
#
loop_
_entity.id
_entity.type
_entity.pdbx_description
1 polymer ?
#
loop_
_entity_poly.entity_id
_entity_poly.type
_entity_poly.pdbx_seq_one_letter_code
_entity_poly.pdbx_strand_id
1 'polypeptide(L)'
;MHVSFDSIKIGQEYSRKFLAEIWNYAAYQALARGVVAPKGDSKIILFVTAEKQGSLEQYADKLVDEYLHWEGPNDHFAENRIVYARSNGEEIHLFFRAIHHTNFIYFGKIEVVSIELESQYPSKFVFHLNEYYADTTYKTVSDHWTRKQLLAVFNLYLKLPPGKLDPSNKEVINFASLIGKSASSAAMRLNNFAFVDPYNKQHGTIGLQEGSMQIQSIWNEFIANQEDLIYESESIIADYQHKTLEETNSDFDFQVSDLKGEYKIRSIKTRVNQNVFRKMVLKTYANRCAISGLNQPELLIAGHIVPWSINKEERLNPENGICLSYLYDRAYETGLICIDTDYKVLISKQLKEEISKDFFQRFFGHFEHQSILVPKTYQPKKEFLEYRLNRFDK
;
A
#
# COMPACT_ATOMS: atom_id res chain seq x y z
N MET A 1 32.73 14.04 -30.35
CA MET A 1 31.46 14.79 -30.21
C MET A 1 31.22 14.89 -28.72
N HIS A 2 31.19 16.10 -28.18
CA HIS A 2 31.14 16.29 -26.73
C HIS A 2 29.69 16.34 -26.25
N VAL A 3 29.34 15.49 -25.30
CA VAL A 3 28.03 15.50 -24.65
C VAL A 3 28.15 16.21 -23.31
N SER A 4 27.45 17.34 -23.17
CA SER A 4 27.34 18.08 -21.91
C SER A 4 25.98 17.82 -21.24
N PHE A 5 26.00 17.70 -19.92
CA PHE A 5 24.81 17.55 -19.08
C PHE A 5 24.46 18.85 -18.34
N ASP A 6 25.11 19.98 -18.64
CA ASP A 6 24.96 21.24 -17.89
C ASP A 6 23.52 21.79 -17.94
N SER A 7 22.81 21.54 -19.04
CA SER A 7 21.41 21.93 -19.24
C SER A 7 20.41 20.81 -18.92
N ILE A 8 20.90 19.64 -18.47
CA ILE A 8 20.10 18.45 -18.19
C ILE A 8 20.01 18.24 -16.69
N LYS A 9 18.77 18.23 -16.18
CA LYS A 9 18.46 18.13 -14.76
C LYS A 9 17.91 16.76 -14.43
N ILE A 10 18.40 16.19 -13.34
CA ILE A 10 17.93 14.91 -12.81
C ILE A 10 16.43 15.02 -12.47
N GLY A 11 15.67 13.98 -12.78
CA GLY A 11 14.22 13.91 -12.58
C GLY A 11 13.37 14.62 -13.65
N GLN A 12 13.97 15.33 -14.61
CA GLN A 12 13.23 15.96 -15.70
C GLN A 12 13.09 15.06 -16.93
N GLU A 13 12.03 15.33 -17.70
CA GLU A 13 11.71 14.63 -18.93
C GLU A 13 12.36 15.27 -20.16
N TYR A 14 12.90 14.43 -21.04
CA TYR A 14 13.56 14.84 -22.27
C TYR A 14 13.16 13.92 -23.43
N SER A 15 12.89 14.54 -24.58
CA SER A 15 12.73 13.79 -25.83
C SER A 15 14.09 13.57 -26.49
N ARG A 16 14.24 12.48 -27.25
CA ARG A 16 15.48 12.24 -28.04
C ARG A 16 15.76 13.33 -29.06
N LYS A 17 14.72 13.99 -29.60
CA LYS A 17 14.89 15.13 -30.51
C LYS A 17 15.56 16.31 -29.82
N PHE A 18 15.06 16.65 -28.63
CA PHE A 18 15.65 17.70 -27.80
C PHE A 18 17.10 17.37 -27.41
N LEU A 19 17.36 16.14 -26.95
CA LEU A 19 18.71 15.71 -26.59
C LEU A 19 19.69 15.77 -27.78
N ALA A 20 19.24 15.37 -28.98
CA ALA A 20 20.06 15.46 -30.19
C ALA A 20 20.40 16.90 -30.55
N GLU A 21 19.46 17.84 -30.39
CA GLU A 21 19.67 19.26 -30.64
C GLU A 21 20.70 19.87 -29.68
N ILE A 22 20.52 19.67 -28.36
CA ILE A 22 21.44 20.26 -27.37
C ILE A 22 22.85 19.63 -27.39
N TRP A 23 22.97 18.38 -27.85
CA TRP A 23 24.26 17.69 -28.00
C TRP A 23 24.83 17.77 -29.41
N ASN A 24 24.20 18.57 -30.29
CA ASN A 24 24.64 18.84 -31.65
C ASN A 24 24.83 17.59 -32.52
N TYR A 25 23.92 16.61 -32.39
CA TYR A 25 23.80 15.49 -33.30
C TYR A 25 23.03 15.92 -34.55
N ALA A 26 23.52 15.54 -35.73
CA ALA A 26 22.87 15.89 -37.01
C ALA A 26 21.43 15.36 -37.13
N ALA A 27 21.09 14.27 -36.43
CA ALA A 27 19.75 13.70 -36.39
C ALA A 27 19.53 12.84 -35.13
N TYR A 28 18.28 12.79 -34.63
CA TYR A 28 17.95 12.02 -33.41
C TYR A 28 18.14 10.51 -33.57
N GLN A 29 18.18 10.01 -34.81
CA GLN A 29 18.47 8.61 -35.15
C GLN A 29 19.84 8.17 -34.62
N ALA A 30 20.78 9.09 -34.42
CA ALA A 30 22.06 8.80 -33.79
C ALA A 30 21.91 8.39 -32.30
N LEU A 31 20.82 8.79 -31.66
CA LEU A 31 20.44 8.38 -30.31
C LEU A 31 19.42 7.22 -30.32
N ALA A 32 19.17 6.58 -31.46
CA ALA A 32 18.14 5.54 -31.57
C ALA A 32 18.46 4.27 -30.76
N ARG A 33 19.75 3.97 -30.58
CA ARG A 33 20.24 2.79 -29.85
C ARG A 33 19.94 2.88 -28.35
N GLY A 34 19.83 1.73 -27.69
CA GLY A 34 19.68 1.64 -26.23
C GLY A 34 20.93 2.08 -25.47
N VAL A 35 22.10 1.99 -26.10
CA VAL A 35 23.38 2.48 -25.57
C VAL A 35 23.99 3.47 -26.56
N VAL A 36 24.38 4.64 -26.07
CA VAL A 36 25.08 5.68 -26.83
C VAL A 36 26.39 5.97 -26.13
N ALA A 37 27.50 5.78 -26.84
CA ALA A 37 28.84 5.90 -26.28
C ALA A 37 29.67 6.79 -27.23
N PRO A 38 29.62 8.14 -27.08
CA PRO A 38 30.21 9.08 -28.03
C PRO A 38 31.72 8.86 -28.17
N LYS A 39 32.24 8.94 -29.41
CA LYS A 39 33.67 8.78 -29.68
C LYS A 39 34.45 9.96 -29.09
N GLY A 40 35.43 9.65 -28.24
CA GLY A 40 36.30 10.62 -27.60
C GLY A 40 35.69 11.38 -26.41
N ASP A 41 34.55 10.92 -25.88
CA ASP A 41 33.96 11.41 -24.63
C ASP A 41 33.99 10.29 -23.59
N SER A 42 34.15 10.61 -22.31
CA SER A 42 34.20 9.65 -21.20
C SER A 42 32.82 9.25 -20.68
N LYS A 43 31.77 9.41 -21.50
CA LYS A 43 30.38 9.16 -21.11
C LYS A 43 29.78 7.98 -21.86
N ILE A 44 29.02 7.17 -21.14
CA ILE A 44 28.16 6.11 -21.65
C ILE A 44 26.73 6.47 -21.27
N ILE A 45 25.81 6.48 -22.23
CA ILE A 45 24.43 6.93 -22.02
C ILE A 45 23.50 5.76 -22.32
N LEU A 46 22.74 5.34 -21.32
CA LEU A 46 21.74 4.28 -21.42
C LEU A 46 20.35 4.89 -21.63
N PHE A 47 19.66 4.47 -22.68
CA PHE A 47 18.25 4.76 -22.94
C PHE A 47 17.43 3.49 -22.76
N VAL A 48 16.74 3.37 -21.64
CA VAL A 48 16.04 2.15 -21.23
C VAL A 48 14.52 2.34 -21.32
N THR A 49 13.83 1.35 -21.88
CA THR A 49 12.36 1.32 -21.98
C THR A 49 11.87 0.01 -21.38
N ALA A 50 11.07 0.06 -20.31
CA ALA A 50 10.61 -1.13 -19.60
C ALA A 50 9.63 -1.97 -20.45
N GLU A 51 8.58 -1.35 -21.01
CA GLU A 51 7.62 -2.06 -21.86
C GLU A 51 7.98 -1.89 -23.35
N LYS A 52 8.52 -2.96 -23.95
CA LYS A 52 8.76 -3.06 -25.40
C LYS A 52 7.49 -3.64 -26.08
N GLN A 53 7.11 -3.15 -27.27
CA GLN A 53 5.96 -3.69 -28.01
C GLN A 53 6.22 -5.13 -28.48
N GLY A 54 5.29 -6.05 -28.19
CA GLY A 54 5.20 -7.36 -28.84
C GLY A 54 5.59 -8.55 -27.95
N SER A 55 4.71 -9.56 -27.95
CA SER A 55 4.77 -10.85 -27.26
C SER A 55 6.08 -11.61 -27.43
N LEU A 56 6.78 -11.90 -26.32
CA LEU A 56 7.56 -13.10 -25.98
C LEU A 56 8.19 -12.90 -24.58
N GLU A 57 8.17 -13.95 -23.75
CA GLU A 57 8.75 -14.20 -22.41
C GLU A 57 9.19 -13.02 -21.50
N GLN A 58 8.63 -13.00 -20.30
CA GLN A 58 8.41 -11.80 -19.49
C GLN A 58 9.52 -11.48 -18.46
N TYR A 59 10.75 -11.23 -18.91
CA TYR A 59 11.72 -10.40 -18.16
C TYR A 59 12.55 -9.57 -19.14
N ALA A 60 12.35 -8.25 -19.19
CA ALA A 60 13.24 -7.32 -19.90
C ALA A 60 13.18 -5.96 -19.21
N ASP A 61 14.34 -5.42 -18.83
CA ASP A 61 14.61 -4.11 -18.24
C ASP A 61 13.64 -3.63 -17.13
N LYS A 62 13.99 -3.83 -15.85
CA LYS A 62 13.17 -3.43 -14.69
C LYS A 62 13.91 -2.50 -13.75
N LEU A 63 13.23 -1.44 -13.32
CA LEU A 63 13.66 -0.61 -12.19
C LEU A 63 13.00 -1.15 -10.93
N VAL A 64 13.81 -1.62 -9.97
CA VAL A 64 13.35 -2.15 -8.68
C VAL A 64 14.15 -1.44 -7.60
N ASP A 65 13.45 -0.64 -6.79
CA ASP A 65 14.06 0.23 -5.78
C ASP A 65 15.15 1.14 -6.37
N GLU A 66 16.41 1.02 -5.91
CA GLU A 66 17.56 1.80 -6.39
C GLU A 66 18.35 1.08 -7.48
N TYR A 67 17.83 -0.05 -7.97
CA TYR A 67 18.52 -0.91 -8.91
C TYR A 67 17.83 -0.95 -10.26
N LEU A 68 18.63 -0.74 -11.31
CA LEU A 68 18.23 -1.04 -12.66
C LEU A 68 18.77 -2.43 -13.01
N HIS A 69 17.87 -3.38 -13.23
CA HIS A 69 18.18 -4.64 -13.89
C HIS A 69 18.03 -4.45 -15.40
N TRP A 70 19.12 -4.60 -16.13
CA TRP A 70 19.17 -4.27 -17.56
C TRP A 70 19.88 -5.36 -18.35
N GLU A 71 19.33 -5.67 -19.53
CA GLU A 71 19.95 -6.58 -20.49
C GLU A 71 20.71 -5.80 -21.56
N GLY A 72 21.94 -6.25 -21.81
CA GLY A 72 22.84 -5.69 -22.80
C GLY A 72 22.31 -5.74 -24.24
N PRO A 73 22.99 -5.06 -25.18
CA PRO A 73 22.64 -5.18 -26.59
C PRO A 73 23.09 -6.55 -27.14
N ASN A 74 22.27 -7.16 -28.00
CA ASN A 74 22.54 -8.50 -28.60
C ASN A 74 23.88 -8.62 -29.35
N ASP A 75 24.44 -7.51 -29.81
CA ASP A 75 25.73 -7.47 -30.53
C ASP A 75 26.93 -7.23 -29.59
N HIS A 76 26.70 -7.18 -28.26
CA HIS A 76 27.69 -7.04 -27.19
C HIS A 76 28.64 -5.82 -27.32
N PHE A 77 28.34 -4.87 -28.22
CA PHE A 77 29.31 -3.87 -28.68
C PHE A 77 29.79 -2.91 -27.58
N ALA A 78 28.97 -2.70 -26.55
CA ALA A 78 29.22 -1.74 -25.48
C ALA A 78 29.57 -2.39 -24.13
N GLU A 79 29.53 -3.72 -24.03
CA GLU A 79 29.62 -4.43 -22.75
C GLU A 79 30.98 -4.24 -22.10
N ASN A 80 32.07 -4.44 -22.85
CA ASN A 80 33.42 -4.17 -22.34
C ASN A 80 33.55 -2.74 -21.80
N ARG A 81 32.95 -1.76 -22.49
CA ARG A 81 33.02 -0.37 -22.06
C ARG A 81 32.26 -0.15 -20.75
N ILE A 82 31.10 -0.80 -20.58
CA ILE A 82 30.32 -0.77 -19.34
C ILE A 82 31.05 -1.47 -18.19
N VAL A 83 31.60 -2.67 -18.44
CA VAL A 83 32.35 -3.48 -17.46
C VAL A 83 33.55 -2.69 -16.91
N TYR A 84 34.30 -2.03 -17.80
CA TYR A 84 35.52 -1.31 -17.45
C TYR A 84 35.29 0.20 -17.25
N ALA A 85 34.03 0.67 -17.18
CA ALA A 85 33.72 2.10 -17.09
C ALA A 85 34.44 2.75 -15.91
N ARG A 86 34.36 2.14 -14.72
CA ARG A 86 35.00 2.66 -13.50
C ARG A 86 36.53 2.71 -13.63
N SER A 87 37.17 1.67 -14.13
CA SER A 87 38.63 1.63 -14.30
C SER A 87 39.12 2.60 -15.36
N ASN A 88 38.29 2.91 -16.35
CA ASN A 88 38.59 3.87 -17.41
C ASN A 88 38.23 5.32 -17.05
N GLY A 89 37.68 5.57 -15.87
CA GLY A 89 37.19 6.89 -15.46
C GLY A 89 36.00 7.37 -16.28
N GLU A 90 35.21 6.44 -16.83
CA GLU A 90 34.01 6.74 -17.60
C GLU A 90 32.76 6.78 -16.74
N GLU A 91 31.84 7.65 -17.12
CA GLU A 91 30.58 7.90 -16.42
C GLU A 91 29.43 7.24 -17.17
N ILE A 92 28.58 6.50 -16.45
CA ILE A 92 27.38 5.90 -17.02
C ILE A 92 26.17 6.73 -16.60
N HIS A 93 25.37 7.16 -17.57
CA HIS A 93 24.22 8.04 -17.38
C HIS A 93 22.93 7.33 -17.82
N LEU A 94 21.87 7.44 -17.02
CA LEU A 94 20.61 6.76 -17.30
C LEU A 94 19.50 7.72 -17.75
N PHE A 95 18.86 7.38 -18.86
CA PHE A 95 17.57 7.90 -19.29
C PHE A 95 16.57 6.74 -19.34
N PHE A 96 15.50 6.82 -18.55
CA PHE A 96 14.54 5.72 -18.41
C PHE A 96 13.12 6.19 -18.74
N ARG A 97 12.32 5.29 -19.32
CA ARG A 97 10.87 5.46 -19.48
C ARG A 97 10.14 4.13 -19.30
N ALA A 98 8.92 4.19 -18.78
CA ALA A 98 8.10 3.00 -18.61
C ALA A 98 7.50 2.52 -19.94
N ILE A 99 6.96 3.46 -20.74
CA ILE A 99 6.15 3.16 -21.92
C ILE A 99 6.90 3.57 -23.19
N HIS A 100 6.86 2.73 -24.23
CA HIS A 100 7.42 3.06 -25.52
C HIS A 100 6.77 4.34 -26.11
N HIS A 101 7.58 5.21 -26.73
CA HIS A 101 7.21 6.54 -27.27
C HIS A 101 6.92 7.68 -26.29
N THR A 102 7.07 7.51 -24.96
CA THR A 102 7.08 8.66 -24.04
C THR A 102 8.47 9.32 -23.99
N ASN A 103 8.52 10.51 -23.39
CA ASN A 103 9.79 11.15 -23.01
C ASN A 103 10.56 10.26 -22.01
N PHE A 104 11.88 10.46 -21.97
CA PHE A 104 12.74 9.81 -20.98
C PHE A 104 12.96 10.72 -19.79
N ILE A 105 12.87 10.18 -18.59
CA ILE A 105 13.31 10.85 -17.37
C ILE A 105 14.82 10.63 -17.24
N TYR A 106 15.57 11.68 -16.94
CA TYR A 106 17.00 11.57 -16.69
C TYR A 106 17.28 11.21 -15.22
N PHE A 107 18.00 10.10 -15.01
CA PHE A 107 18.33 9.54 -13.71
C PHE A 107 19.76 9.80 -13.23
N GLY A 108 20.48 10.72 -13.87
CA GLY A 108 21.83 11.03 -13.41
C GLY A 108 22.83 9.93 -13.74
N LYS A 109 23.93 9.92 -12.98
CA LYS A 109 24.98 8.91 -13.06
C LYS A 109 24.55 7.65 -12.31
N ILE A 110 24.95 6.50 -12.81
CA ILE A 110 24.66 5.19 -12.23
C ILE A 110 25.94 4.35 -12.18
N GLU A 111 26.00 3.41 -11.24
CA GLU A 111 27.17 2.56 -10.99
C GLU A 111 26.86 1.09 -11.22
N VAL A 112 27.80 0.35 -11.80
CA VAL A 112 27.64 -1.10 -12.00
C VAL A 112 27.82 -1.83 -10.66
N VAL A 113 26.84 -2.65 -10.28
CA VAL A 113 26.82 -3.43 -9.04
C VAL A 113 27.20 -4.89 -9.31
N SER A 114 26.58 -5.48 -10.32
CA SER A 114 26.86 -6.86 -10.71
C SER A 114 26.70 -7.04 -12.22
N ILE A 115 27.42 -8.03 -12.73
CA ILE A 115 27.50 -8.33 -14.15
C ILE A 115 27.47 -9.85 -14.32
N GLU A 116 26.59 -10.33 -15.18
CA GLU A 116 26.58 -11.70 -15.68
C GLU A 116 26.86 -11.65 -17.18
N LEU A 117 28.10 -11.95 -17.57
CA LEU A 117 28.53 -11.91 -18.97
C LEU A 117 28.10 -13.18 -19.69
N GLU A 118 27.46 -13.01 -20.85
CA GLU A 118 26.97 -14.09 -21.70
C GLU A 118 27.57 -13.97 -23.10
N SER A 119 27.73 -15.11 -23.78
CA SER A 119 28.33 -15.16 -25.14
C SER A 119 27.32 -15.45 -26.25
N GLN A 120 26.16 -16.01 -25.89
CA GLN A 120 25.11 -16.42 -26.83
C GLN A 120 23.80 -15.62 -26.65
N TYR A 121 23.66 -14.94 -25.52
CA TYR A 121 22.51 -14.13 -25.13
C TYR A 121 23.00 -12.78 -24.60
N PRO A 122 22.16 -11.74 -24.55
CA PRO A 122 22.49 -10.49 -23.89
C PRO A 122 23.06 -10.69 -22.48
N SER A 123 24.19 -10.06 -22.17
CA SER A 123 24.71 -10.04 -20.80
C SER A 123 23.75 -9.26 -19.89
N LYS A 124 23.68 -9.65 -18.61
CA LYS A 124 22.85 -8.97 -17.62
C LYS A 124 23.68 -8.07 -16.75
N PHE A 125 23.14 -6.89 -16.47
CA PHE A 125 23.77 -5.89 -15.63
C PHE A 125 22.78 -5.46 -14.55
N VAL A 126 23.30 -5.26 -13.35
CA VAL A 126 22.60 -4.55 -12.29
C VAL A 126 23.34 -3.26 -12.03
N PHE A 127 22.65 -2.14 -12.17
CA PHE A 127 23.18 -0.83 -11.84
C PHE A 127 22.52 -0.28 -10.59
N HIS A 128 23.27 0.45 -9.78
CA HIS A 128 22.77 1.27 -8.68
C HIS A 128 22.64 2.73 -9.14
N LEU A 129 21.56 3.38 -8.71
CA LEU A 129 21.29 4.79 -8.99
C LEU A 129 22.03 5.69 -7.99
N ASN A 130 22.86 6.66 -8.45
CA ASN A 130 23.64 7.51 -7.54
C ASN A 130 22.76 8.45 -6.69
N GLU A 131 23.36 8.90 -5.58
CA GLU A 131 22.80 9.67 -4.45
C GLU A 131 22.02 10.96 -4.79
N TYR A 132 21.90 11.38 -6.04
CA TYR A 132 21.00 12.49 -6.40
C TYR A 132 19.52 12.08 -6.39
N TYR A 133 19.24 10.77 -6.34
CA TYR A 133 17.96 10.21 -5.87
C TYR A 133 17.94 10.02 -4.34
N ALA A 134 19.08 10.23 -3.68
CA ALA A 134 19.28 10.18 -2.23
C ALA A 134 19.23 11.56 -1.53
N ASP A 135 19.29 12.69 -2.25
CA ASP A 135 19.48 14.01 -1.64
C ASP A 135 18.68 15.17 -2.27
N THR A 136 17.34 15.04 -2.35
CA THR A 136 16.49 16.22 -2.07
C THR A 136 16.40 16.49 -0.56
N THR A 137 17.59 16.53 0.05
CA THR A 137 18.01 17.18 1.30
C THR A 137 17.94 16.39 2.61
N TYR A 138 19.11 15.85 2.99
CA TYR A 138 19.64 15.80 4.36
C TYR A 138 18.65 15.57 5.51
N LYS A 139 17.97 14.43 5.49
CA LYS A 139 17.78 13.60 6.68
C LYS A 139 18.44 12.27 6.38
N THR A 140 19.54 11.98 7.08
CA THR A 140 20.18 10.66 7.29
C THR A 140 19.76 9.52 6.35
N VAL A 141 20.74 8.81 5.77
CA VAL A 141 20.71 7.55 4.97
C VAL A 141 19.87 6.37 5.57
N SER A 142 19.01 6.63 6.56
CA SER A 142 17.96 5.76 7.09
C SER A 142 16.54 6.04 6.52
N ASP A 143 16.33 7.03 5.64
CA ASP A 143 14.99 7.57 5.34
C ASP A 143 14.39 7.28 3.94
N HIS A 144 15.05 6.51 3.07
CA HIS A 144 14.43 6.04 1.81
C HIS A 144 13.46 4.90 2.04
N TRP A 145 12.18 5.10 1.73
CA TRP A 145 11.13 4.13 1.99
C TRP A 145 10.92 3.22 0.78
N THR A 146 11.19 1.92 0.93
CA THR A 146 10.88 0.91 -0.10
C THR A 146 9.37 0.66 -0.17
N ARG A 147 8.87 0.09 -1.28
CA ARG A 147 7.44 -0.33 -1.37
C ARG A 147 7.06 -1.25 -0.21
N LYS A 148 7.95 -2.19 0.17
CA LYS A 148 7.75 -3.09 1.32
C LYS A 148 7.54 -2.32 2.63
N GLN A 149 8.37 -1.31 2.89
CA GLN A 149 8.23 -0.47 4.09
C GLN A 149 6.99 0.43 4.04
N LEU A 150 6.63 0.96 2.87
CA LEU A 150 5.41 1.76 2.69
C LEU A 150 4.15 0.93 2.93
N LEU A 151 4.09 -0.30 2.42
CA LEU A 151 2.99 -1.24 2.71
C LEU A 151 2.91 -1.61 4.18
N ALA A 152 4.06 -1.81 4.83
CA ALA A 152 4.11 -2.08 6.25
C ALA A 152 3.52 -0.90 7.05
N VAL A 153 3.91 0.35 6.74
CA VAL A 153 3.34 1.53 7.41
C VAL A 153 1.89 1.80 7.04
N PHE A 154 1.47 1.50 5.81
CA PHE A 154 0.07 1.54 5.43
C PHE A 154 -0.77 0.61 6.30
N ASN A 155 -0.29 -0.62 6.51
CA ASN A 155 -0.94 -1.57 7.38
C ASN A 155 -1.05 -1.07 8.83
N LEU A 156 0.02 -0.47 9.36
CA LEU A 156 -0.02 0.17 10.68
C LEU A 156 -1.03 1.32 10.72
N TYR A 157 -1.10 2.17 9.69
CA TYR A 157 -2.06 3.29 9.59
C TYR A 157 -3.50 2.80 9.73
N LEU A 158 -3.86 1.73 9.02
CA LEU A 158 -5.20 1.14 9.11
C LEU A 158 -5.55 0.71 10.54
N LYS A 159 -4.57 0.21 11.31
CA LYS A 159 -4.76 -0.34 12.65
C LYS A 159 -4.58 0.67 13.80
N LEU A 160 -3.93 1.80 13.59
CA LEU A 160 -3.66 2.80 14.65
C LEU A 160 -4.83 3.74 14.90
N PRO A 161 -5.27 3.97 16.15
CA PRO A 161 -6.38 4.88 16.46
C PRO A 161 -6.21 6.29 15.86
N PRO A 162 -7.31 6.98 15.51
CA PRO A 162 -7.22 8.38 15.06
C PRO A 162 -6.46 9.24 16.08
N GLY A 163 -5.57 10.11 15.60
CA GLY A 163 -4.75 10.97 16.45
C GLY A 163 -3.60 10.26 17.19
N LYS A 164 -3.32 8.99 16.88
CA LYS A 164 -2.20 8.21 17.45
C LYS A 164 -1.05 7.99 16.47
N LEU A 165 -0.91 8.87 15.49
CA LEU A 165 0.12 8.81 14.44
C LEU A 165 1.43 9.52 14.82
N ASP A 166 1.56 9.94 16.09
CA ASP A 166 2.67 10.73 16.61
C ASP A 166 3.91 9.86 16.91
N PRO A 167 5.14 10.38 16.71
CA PRO A 167 6.37 9.61 16.94
C PRO A 167 6.65 9.22 18.40
N SER A 168 5.96 9.81 19.38
CA SER A 168 6.03 9.40 20.79
C SER A 168 5.13 8.19 21.10
N ASN A 169 4.26 7.78 20.18
CA ASN A 169 3.43 6.59 20.37
C ASN A 169 4.31 5.33 20.40
N LYS A 170 4.21 4.56 21.49
CA LYS A 170 4.94 3.29 21.67
C LYS A 170 4.72 2.29 20.53
N GLU A 171 3.51 2.21 19.97
CA GLU A 171 3.22 1.34 18.84
C GLU A 171 3.99 1.80 17.58
N VAL A 172 4.04 3.11 17.33
CA VAL A 172 4.81 3.69 16.21
C VAL A 172 6.30 3.48 16.42
N ILE A 173 6.82 3.67 17.63
CA ILE A 173 8.24 3.47 17.97
C ILE A 173 8.64 2.01 17.74
N ASN A 174 7.88 1.06 18.30
CA ASN A 174 8.17 -0.36 18.18
C ASN A 174 8.08 -0.82 16.72
N PHE A 175 7.06 -0.35 15.99
CA PHE A 175 6.89 -0.69 14.59
C PHE A 175 7.99 -0.10 13.70
N ALA A 176 8.37 1.16 13.92
CA ALA A 176 9.45 1.78 13.16
C ALA A 176 10.76 1.00 13.34
N SER A 177 11.08 0.61 14.57
CA SER A 177 12.25 -0.23 14.87
C SER A 177 12.20 -1.58 14.14
N LEU A 178 11.01 -2.21 14.06
CA LEU A 178 10.82 -3.50 13.37
C LEU A 178 11.18 -3.43 11.88
N ILE A 179 10.92 -2.30 11.22
CA ILE A 179 11.18 -2.13 9.79
C ILE A 179 12.48 -1.36 9.48
N GLY A 180 13.32 -1.12 10.50
CA GLY A 180 14.59 -0.41 10.36
C GLY A 180 14.44 1.10 10.11
N LYS A 181 13.40 1.75 10.67
CA LYS A 181 13.10 3.18 10.51
C LYS A 181 13.05 3.91 11.86
N SER A 182 13.19 5.24 11.81
CA SER A 182 12.96 6.09 13.00
C SER A 182 11.48 6.34 13.23
N ALA A 183 11.07 6.50 14.49
CA ALA A 183 9.68 6.78 14.85
C ALA A 183 9.15 8.07 14.20
N SER A 184 9.99 9.11 14.12
CA SER A 184 9.69 10.38 13.44
C SER A 184 9.41 10.21 11.95
N SER A 185 10.22 9.38 11.28
CA SER A 185 10.02 9.07 9.86
C SER A 185 8.74 8.26 9.63
N ALA A 186 8.51 7.22 10.44
CA ALA A 186 7.29 6.42 10.34
C ALA A 186 6.03 7.26 10.61
N ALA A 187 6.06 8.12 11.64
CA ALA A 187 4.99 9.07 11.93
C ALA A 187 4.72 10.02 10.75
N MET A 188 5.75 10.52 10.08
CA MET A 188 5.58 11.35 8.88
C MET A 188 4.83 10.59 7.78
N ARG A 189 5.20 9.34 7.50
CA ARG A 189 4.49 8.49 6.52
C ARG A 189 3.06 8.15 6.92
N LEU A 190 2.81 7.88 8.20
CA LEU A 190 1.46 7.72 8.73
C LEU A 190 0.59 8.96 8.49
N ASN A 191 1.15 10.16 8.70
CA ASN A 191 0.44 11.41 8.42
C ASN A 191 0.26 11.67 6.91
N ASN A 192 1.18 11.20 6.05
CA ASN A 192 0.94 11.21 4.61
C ASN A 192 -0.24 10.30 4.22
N PHE A 193 -0.35 9.10 4.81
CA PHE A 193 -1.52 8.22 4.59
C PHE A 193 -2.81 8.88 5.06
N ALA A 194 -2.79 9.51 6.24
CA ALA A 194 -3.92 10.29 6.74
C ALA A 194 -4.33 11.42 5.78
N PHE A 195 -3.36 12.06 5.12
CA PHE A 195 -3.61 13.11 4.12
C PHE A 195 -4.26 12.58 2.84
N VAL A 196 -3.82 11.43 2.32
CA VAL A 196 -4.34 10.89 1.05
C VAL A 196 -5.67 10.15 1.20
N ASP A 197 -6.00 9.72 2.42
CA ASP A 197 -7.23 9.01 2.76
C ASP A 197 -8.49 9.80 2.34
N PRO A 198 -9.33 9.25 1.44
CA PRO A 198 -10.57 9.87 0.98
C PRO A 198 -11.51 10.26 2.12
N TYR A 199 -11.61 9.46 3.19
CA TYR A 199 -12.46 9.80 4.34
C TYR A 199 -11.98 11.10 4.98
N ASN A 200 -10.67 11.20 5.26
CA ASN A 200 -10.10 12.39 5.90
C ASN A 200 -10.13 13.62 4.98
N LYS A 201 -9.93 13.43 3.66
CA LYS A 201 -10.05 14.49 2.65
C LYS A 201 -11.45 15.09 2.61
N GLN A 202 -12.48 14.24 2.60
CA GLN A 202 -13.88 14.69 2.60
C GLN A 202 -14.24 15.43 3.89
N HIS A 203 -13.58 15.10 5.02
CA HIS A 203 -13.83 15.70 6.32
C HIS A 203 -12.82 16.81 6.69
N GLY A 204 -12.13 17.40 5.70
CA GLY A 204 -11.36 18.64 5.85
C GLY A 204 -10.03 18.51 6.61
N THR A 205 -9.45 17.31 6.71
CA THR A 205 -8.15 17.13 7.37
C THR A 205 -7.02 17.65 6.48
N ILE A 206 -6.29 18.67 6.96
CA ILE A 206 -5.09 19.21 6.31
C ILE A 206 -3.88 18.48 6.87
N GLY A 207 -3.32 17.56 6.08
CA GLY A 207 -2.13 16.78 6.42
C GLY A 207 -0.89 17.23 5.65
N LEU A 208 0.25 16.56 5.88
CA LEU A 208 1.51 16.83 5.20
C LEU A 208 1.42 16.39 3.73
N GLN A 209 1.41 17.36 2.82
CA GLN A 209 1.33 17.14 1.37
C GLN A 209 2.67 16.64 0.77
N GLU A 210 3.79 16.99 1.38
CA GLU A 210 5.12 16.58 0.91
C GLU A 210 5.30 15.06 0.98
N GLY A 211 5.81 14.46 -0.10
CA GLY A 211 6.00 13.00 -0.22
C GLY A 211 4.73 12.20 -0.51
N SER A 212 3.58 12.85 -0.73
CA SER A 212 2.29 12.17 -0.93
C SER A 212 2.15 11.39 -2.24
N MET A 213 2.98 11.62 -3.26
CA MET A 213 2.83 10.95 -4.56
C MET A 213 3.06 9.43 -4.48
N GLN A 214 4.12 8.98 -3.78
CA GLN A 214 4.38 7.55 -3.55
C GLN A 214 3.36 6.91 -2.61
N ILE A 215 2.78 7.69 -1.70
CA ILE A 215 1.75 7.22 -0.76
C ILE A 215 0.41 7.09 -1.48
N GLN A 216 0.11 8.01 -2.40
CA GLN A 216 -1.09 8.00 -3.22
C GLN A 216 -1.12 6.79 -4.15
N SER A 217 0.02 6.31 -4.67
CA SER A 217 0.05 5.09 -5.47
C SER A 217 -0.32 3.86 -4.66
N ILE A 218 0.21 3.71 -3.44
CA ILE A 218 -0.19 2.62 -2.51
C ILE A 218 -1.69 2.71 -2.18
N TRP A 219 -2.21 3.92 -1.95
CA TRP A 219 -3.62 4.10 -1.70
C TRP A 219 -4.50 3.73 -2.90
N ASN A 220 -4.09 4.12 -4.11
CA ASN A 220 -4.82 3.78 -5.34
C ASN A 220 -4.81 2.27 -5.58
N GLU A 221 -3.68 1.61 -5.33
CA GLU A 221 -3.54 0.15 -5.38
C GLU A 221 -4.48 -0.51 -4.36
N PHE A 222 -4.56 0.02 -3.14
CA PHE A 222 -5.47 -0.47 -2.11
C PHE A 222 -6.92 -0.39 -2.57
N ILE A 223 -7.36 0.76 -3.10
CA ILE A 223 -8.73 0.92 -3.59
C ILE A 223 -9.03 -0.05 -4.74
N ALA A 224 -8.08 -0.29 -5.63
CA ALA A 224 -8.23 -1.21 -6.74
C ALA A 224 -8.24 -2.70 -6.32
N ASN A 225 -7.49 -3.06 -5.27
CA ASN A 225 -7.34 -4.46 -4.85
C ASN A 225 -7.11 -4.62 -3.33
N GLN A 226 -8.12 -4.27 -2.54
CA GLN A 226 -8.03 -4.23 -1.07
C GLN A 226 -7.61 -5.59 -0.48
N GLU A 227 -8.23 -6.68 -0.93
CA GLU A 227 -8.02 -8.00 -0.34
C GLU A 227 -6.60 -8.55 -0.57
N ASP A 228 -6.00 -8.32 -1.74
CA ASP A 228 -4.61 -8.74 -1.99
C ASP A 228 -3.62 -7.82 -1.28
N LEU A 229 -3.83 -6.50 -1.30
CA LEU A 229 -2.87 -5.58 -0.70
C LEU A 229 -2.81 -5.74 0.83
N ILE A 230 -3.95 -5.99 1.49
CA ILE A 230 -3.95 -6.31 2.92
C ILE A 230 -3.19 -7.60 3.20
N TYR A 231 -3.48 -8.66 2.44
CA TYR A 231 -2.77 -9.93 2.60
C TYR A 231 -1.26 -9.81 2.38
N GLU A 232 -0.84 -9.09 1.34
CA GLU A 232 0.57 -8.78 1.07
C GLU A 232 1.19 -8.02 2.24
N SER A 233 0.51 -6.98 2.74
CA SER A 233 1.02 -6.17 3.84
C SER A 233 1.16 -6.95 5.16
N GLU A 234 0.26 -7.89 5.45
CA GLU A 234 0.37 -8.81 6.60
C GLU A 234 1.52 -9.80 6.41
N SER A 235 1.73 -10.30 5.18
CA SER A 235 2.84 -11.20 4.86
C SER A 235 4.18 -10.49 5.07
N ILE A 236 4.28 -9.23 4.64
CA ILE A 236 5.43 -8.37 4.87
C ILE A 236 5.71 -8.18 6.38
N ILE A 237 4.68 -7.96 7.19
CA ILE A 237 4.84 -7.82 8.64
C ILE A 237 5.30 -9.13 9.28
N ALA A 238 4.74 -10.26 8.86
CA ALA A 238 5.14 -11.58 9.33
C ALA A 238 6.63 -11.85 9.00
N ASP A 239 7.08 -11.50 7.79
CA ASP A 239 8.49 -11.58 7.40
C ASP A 239 9.39 -10.75 8.32
N TYR A 240 9.03 -9.49 8.60
CA TYR A 240 9.80 -8.62 9.49
C TYR A 240 9.88 -9.17 10.91
N GLN A 241 8.85 -9.90 11.34
CA GLN A 241 8.80 -10.56 12.65
C GLN A 241 9.49 -11.94 12.66
N HIS A 242 9.97 -12.41 11.51
CA HIS A 242 10.48 -13.77 11.32
C HIS A 242 9.47 -14.84 11.75
N LYS A 243 8.19 -14.63 11.38
CA LYS A 243 7.05 -15.49 11.70
C LYS A 243 6.26 -15.83 10.44
N THR A 244 5.44 -16.87 10.53
CA THR A 244 4.41 -17.19 9.55
C THR A 244 3.17 -16.32 9.74
N LEU A 245 2.31 -16.25 8.71
CA LEU A 245 1.02 -15.56 8.79
C LEU A 245 0.11 -16.20 9.84
N GLU A 246 0.15 -17.52 9.96
CA GLU A 246 -0.61 -18.30 10.91
C GLU A 246 -0.21 -17.97 12.36
N GLU A 247 1.08 -17.84 12.64
CA GLU A 247 1.59 -17.46 13.97
C GLU A 247 1.23 -16.03 14.36
N THR A 248 1.17 -15.11 13.39
CA THR A 248 0.83 -13.70 13.65
C THR A 248 -0.68 -13.44 13.75
N ASN A 249 -1.51 -14.41 13.35
CA ASN A 249 -2.96 -14.32 13.35
C ASN A 249 -3.65 -15.39 14.23
N SER A 250 -2.93 -15.92 15.23
CA SER A 250 -3.36 -17.04 16.08
C SER A 250 -4.68 -16.87 16.84
N ASP A 251 -5.21 -15.63 16.94
CA ASP A 251 -6.53 -15.34 17.53
C ASP A 251 -7.70 -15.99 16.75
N PHE A 252 -7.46 -16.43 15.52
CA PHE A 252 -8.42 -17.24 14.76
C PHE A 252 -8.07 -18.72 14.86
N ASP A 253 -9.07 -19.56 15.14
CA ASP A 253 -8.95 -21.01 15.01
C ASP A 253 -8.78 -21.37 13.53
N PHE A 254 -7.53 -21.37 13.05
CA PHE A 254 -7.11 -21.83 11.73
C PHE A 254 -7.34 -23.34 11.59
N GLN A 255 -8.60 -23.78 11.60
CA GLN A 255 -9.01 -25.09 11.08
C GLN A 255 -8.82 -25.10 9.56
N VAL A 256 -7.57 -25.16 9.15
CA VAL A 256 -7.08 -25.21 7.75
C VAL A 256 -6.18 -26.43 7.58
N SER A 257 -6.04 -27.28 8.60
CA SER A 257 -5.19 -28.48 8.59
C SER A 257 -5.49 -29.40 7.41
N ASP A 258 -6.76 -29.47 7.01
CA ASP A 258 -7.24 -30.45 6.02
C ASP A 258 -7.34 -29.87 4.60
N LEU A 259 -7.14 -28.55 4.44
CA LEU A 259 -7.20 -27.88 3.14
C LEU A 259 -5.83 -27.93 2.44
N LYS A 260 -5.84 -28.11 1.12
CA LYS A 260 -4.63 -28.17 0.28
C LYS A 260 -4.70 -27.21 -0.90
N GLY A 261 -3.54 -26.80 -1.42
CA GLY A 261 -3.42 -25.99 -2.63
C GLY A 261 -4.13 -24.63 -2.54
N GLU A 262 -4.79 -24.23 -3.64
CA GLU A 262 -5.45 -22.94 -3.77
C GLU A 262 -6.55 -22.69 -2.72
N TYR A 263 -7.27 -23.73 -2.30
CA TYR A 263 -8.31 -23.61 -1.28
C TYR A 263 -7.74 -23.22 0.08
N LYS A 264 -6.57 -23.76 0.44
CA LYS A 264 -5.85 -23.37 1.65
C LYS A 264 -5.44 -21.90 1.60
N ILE A 265 -4.82 -21.48 0.49
CA ILE A 265 -4.38 -20.09 0.28
C ILE A 265 -5.56 -19.11 0.40
N ARG A 266 -6.68 -19.42 -0.27
CA ARG A 266 -7.89 -18.58 -0.23
C ARG A 266 -8.49 -18.49 1.18
N SER A 267 -8.51 -19.59 1.92
CA SER A 267 -8.99 -19.63 3.31
C SER A 267 -8.12 -18.75 4.22
N ILE A 268 -6.80 -18.89 4.12
CA ILE A 268 -5.85 -18.07 4.89
C ILE A 268 -6.05 -16.60 4.55
N LYS A 269 -6.05 -16.24 3.26
CA LYS A 269 -6.27 -14.86 2.80
C LYS A 269 -7.57 -14.26 3.36
N THR A 270 -8.66 -15.02 3.33
CA THR A 270 -9.95 -14.57 3.85
C THR A 270 -9.89 -14.28 5.35
N ARG A 271 -9.26 -15.17 6.14
CA ARG A 271 -9.12 -15.01 7.60
C ARG A 271 -8.22 -13.84 7.98
N VAL A 272 -7.10 -13.68 7.27
CA VAL A 272 -6.19 -12.54 7.42
C VAL A 272 -6.94 -11.23 7.19
N ASN A 273 -7.69 -11.13 6.09
CA ASN A 273 -8.48 -9.95 5.76
C ASN A 273 -9.57 -9.65 6.81
N GLN A 274 -10.28 -10.68 7.30
CA GLN A 274 -11.25 -10.51 8.38
C GLN A 274 -10.61 -10.05 9.69
N ASN A 275 -9.40 -10.52 10.02
CA ASN A 275 -8.69 -10.05 11.21
C ASN A 275 -8.29 -8.58 11.10
N VAL A 276 -7.80 -8.15 9.94
CA VAL A 276 -7.49 -6.74 9.71
C VAL A 276 -8.74 -5.87 9.79
N PHE A 277 -9.84 -6.29 9.17
CA PHE A 277 -11.15 -5.64 9.32
C PHE A 277 -11.55 -5.52 10.80
N ARG A 278 -11.44 -6.62 11.56
CA ARG A 278 -11.73 -6.62 12.99
C ARG A 278 -10.91 -5.57 13.74
N LYS A 279 -9.60 -5.54 13.52
CA LYS A 279 -8.70 -4.56 14.15
C LYS A 279 -9.09 -3.13 13.78
N MET A 280 -9.40 -2.86 12.51
CA MET A 280 -9.85 -1.52 12.06
C MET A 280 -11.13 -1.08 12.78
N VAL A 281 -12.15 -1.94 12.82
CA VAL A 281 -13.45 -1.62 13.43
C VAL A 281 -13.35 -1.43 14.94
N LEU A 282 -12.71 -2.35 15.67
CA LEU A 282 -12.55 -2.24 17.12
C LEU A 282 -11.83 -0.92 17.49
N LYS A 283 -10.75 -0.59 16.77
CA LYS A 283 -10.01 0.67 16.92
C LYS A 283 -10.90 1.89 16.65
N THR A 284 -11.67 1.90 15.56
CA THR A 284 -12.58 3.00 15.19
C THR A 284 -13.58 3.31 16.33
N TYR A 285 -14.02 2.28 17.04
CA TYR A 285 -14.93 2.39 18.20
C TYR A 285 -14.20 2.50 19.55
N ALA A 286 -12.88 2.73 19.56
CA ALA A 286 -12.06 2.80 20.76
C ALA A 286 -12.22 1.58 21.70
N ASN A 287 -12.33 0.39 21.11
CA ASN A 287 -12.62 -0.89 21.78
C ASN A 287 -13.88 -0.83 22.63
N ARG A 288 -14.98 -0.26 22.11
CA ARG A 288 -16.28 -0.23 22.79
C ARG A 288 -17.37 -0.78 21.90
N CYS A 289 -18.30 -1.52 22.50
CA CYS A 289 -19.55 -1.87 21.86
C CYS A 289 -20.35 -0.59 21.57
N ALA A 290 -20.83 -0.45 20.33
CA ALA A 290 -21.62 0.67 19.87
C ALA A 290 -22.93 0.84 20.67
N ILE A 291 -23.55 -0.26 21.09
CA ILE A 291 -24.84 -0.23 21.79
C ILE A 291 -24.63 -0.06 23.31
N SER A 292 -23.85 -0.94 23.92
CA SER A 292 -23.74 -1.02 25.39
C SER A 292 -22.56 -0.28 26.00
N GLY A 293 -21.60 0.17 25.18
CA GLY A 293 -20.35 0.77 25.67
C GLY A 293 -19.37 -0.22 26.33
N LEU A 294 -19.70 -1.53 26.39
CA LEU A 294 -18.83 -2.61 26.87
C LEU A 294 -17.45 -2.49 26.22
N ASN A 295 -16.39 -2.53 27.02
CA ASN A 295 -15.04 -2.22 26.57
C ASN A 295 -14.01 -3.32 26.84
N GLN A 296 -14.46 -4.58 26.92
CA GLN A 296 -13.62 -5.77 27.05
C GLN A 296 -13.41 -6.36 25.65
N PRO A 297 -12.25 -6.19 25.00
CA PRO A 297 -12.04 -6.56 23.59
C PRO A 297 -12.35 -8.02 23.26
N GLU A 298 -12.15 -8.93 24.21
CA GLU A 298 -12.43 -10.37 24.11
C GLU A 298 -13.92 -10.65 23.96
N LEU A 299 -14.78 -9.71 24.39
CA LEU A 299 -16.23 -9.77 24.29
C LEU A 299 -16.80 -8.97 23.11
N LEU A 300 -15.92 -8.38 22.28
CA LEU A 300 -16.31 -7.57 21.14
C LEU A 300 -16.20 -8.33 19.82
N ILE A 301 -17.06 -7.98 18.87
CA ILE A 301 -17.09 -8.42 17.48
C ILE A 301 -17.08 -7.19 16.58
N ALA A 302 -16.35 -7.29 15.47
CA ALA A 302 -16.52 -6.38 14.34
C ALA A 302 -17.53 -6.99 13.37
N GLY A 303 -18.79 -6.59 13.48
CA GLY A 303 -19.87 -7.04 12.61
C GLY A 303 -19.88 -6.25 11.31
N HIS A 304 -20.28 -6.90 10.22
CA HIS A 304 -20.54 -6.24 8.94
C HIS A 304 -22.00 -5.78 8.88
N ILE A 305 -22.22 -4.52 8.52
CA ILE A 305 -23.57 -3.99 8.32
C ILE A 305 -24.19 -4.64 7.09
N VAL A 306 -23.53 -4.53 5.93
CA VAL A 306 -23.83 -5.31 4.73
C VAL A 306 -22.99 -6.60 4.78
N PRO A 307 -23.61 -7.80 4.76
CA PRO A 307 -22.89 -9.05 4.94
C PRO A 307 -21.72 -9.26 3.96
N TRP A 308 -20.62 -9.84 4.45
CA TRP A 308 -19.40 -10.12 3.69
C TRP A 308 -19.62 -10.84 2.34
N SER A 309 -20.65 -11.69 2.24
CA SER A 309 -20.95 -12.44 1.02
C SER A 309 -21.61 -11.59 -0.07
N ILE A 310 -22.22 -10.46 0.28
CA ILE A 310 -23.10 -9.69 -0.61
C ILE A 310 -22.32 -8.64 -1.41
N ASN A 311 -21.46 -7.86 -0.76
CA ASN A 311 -20.69 -6.82 -1.44
C ASN A 311 -19.19 -7.03 -1.21
N LYS A 312 -18.48 -7.45 -2.26
CA LYS A 312 -17.04 -7.75 -2.17
C LYS A 312 -16.19 -6.51 -2.02
N GLU A 313 -16.59 -5.41 -2.65
CA GLU A 313 -15.82 -4.15 -2.67
C GLU A 313 -15.83 -3.47 -1.29
N GLU A 314 -16.80 -3.79 -0.44
CA GLU A 314 -17.03 -3.18 0.88
C GLU A 314 -16.63 -4.08 2.05
N ARG A 315 -15.94 -5.20 1.78
CA ARG A 315 -15.54 -6.18 2.82
C ARG A 315 -14.55 -5.64 3.84
N LEU A 316 -13.64 -4.81 3.36
CA LEU A 316 -12.59 -4.18 4.17
C LEU A 316 -12.89 -2.70 4.44
N ASN A 317 -14.06 -2.18 4.04
CA ASN A 317 -14.47 -0.81 4.33
C ASN A 317 -14.86 -0.66 5.81
N PRO A 318 -14.14 0.14 6.62
CA PRO A 318 -14.49 0.36 8.03
C PRO A 318 -15.86 1.00 8.23
N GLU A 319 -16.37 1.77 7.26
CA GLU A 319 -17.72 2.35 7.31
C GLU A 319 -18.83 1.29 7.11
N ASN A 320 -18.48 0.07 6.67
CA ASN A 320 -19.36 -1.12 6.68
C ASN A 320 -19.23 -1.93 7.97
N GLY A 321 -18.45 -1.45 8.94
CA GLY A 321 -18.19 -2.14 10.19
C GLY A 321 -18.89 -1.50 11.37
N ILE A 322 -19.35 -2.34 12.30
CA ILE A 322 -19.86 -1.92 13.59
C ILE A 322 -19.24 -2.78 14.71
N CYS A 323 -18.74 -2.12 15.74
CA CYS A 323 -18.21 -2.82 16.92
C CYS A 323 -19.35 -3.16 17.87
N LEU A 324 -19.68 -4.43 18.06
CA LEU A 324 -20.75 -4.90 18.94
C LEU A 324 -20.21 -5.89 19.98
N SER A 325 -20.95 -6.13 21.06
CA SER A 325 -20.67 -7.29 21.90
C SER A 325 -21.28 -8.54 21.27
N TYR A 326 -20.84 -9.75 21.65
CA TYR A 326 -21.41 -11.01 21.13
C TYR A 326 -22.93 -11.07 21.15
N LEU A 327 -23.57 -10.59 22.23
CA LEU A 327 -25.02 -10.58 22.35
C LEU A 327 -25.68 -9.71 21.27
N TYR A 328 -25.20 -8.47 21.14
CA TYR A 328 -25.80 -7.51 20.21
C TYR A 328 -25.46 -7.80 18.76
N ASP A 329 -24.26 -8.31 18.49
CA ASP A 329 -23.89 -8.80 17.17
C ASP A 329 -24.84 -9.91 16.70
N ARG A 330 -25.07 -10.93 17.54
CA ARG A 330 -26.00 -12.01 17.21
C ARG A 330 -27.44 -11.52 17.08
N ALA A 331 -27.88 -10.60 17.93
CA ALA A 331 -29.20 -10.00 17.81
C ALA A 331 -29.35 -9.18 16.51
N TYR A 332 -28.31 -8.48 16.09
CA TYR A 332 -28.30 -7.70 14.85
C TYR A 332 -28.32 -8.61 13.61
N GLU A 333 -27.45 -9.62 13.58
CA GLU A 333 -27.36 -10.57 12.47
C GLU A 333 -28.65 -11.39 12.28
N THR A 334 -29.32 -11.75 13.37
CA THR A 334 -30.59 -12.49 13.35
C THR A 334 -31.82 -11.60 13.15
N GLY A 335 -31.64 -10.28 13.02
CA GLY A 335 -32.73 -9.33 12.81
C GLY A 335 -33.61 -9.10 14.03
N LEU A 336 -33.15 -9.45 15.24
CA LEU A 336 -33.86 -9.14 16.49
C LEU A 336 -33.74 -7.66 16.85
N ILE A 337 -32.62 -7.03 16.49
CA ILE A 337 -32.40 -5.58 16.57
C ILE A 337 -31.89 -5.04 15.23
N CYS A 338 -32.07 -3.74 15.00
CA CYS A 338 -31.50 -3.01 13.87
C CYS A 338 -30.99 -1.64 14.33
N ILE A 339 -30.24 -0.95 13.48
CA ILE A 339 -29.82 0.43 13.68
C ILE A 339 -30.34 1.21 12.47
N ASP A 340 -31.07 2.29 12.72
CA ASP A 340 -31.59 3.14 11.65
C ASP A 340 -30.57 4.17 11.16
N THR A 341 -30.94 4.95 10.15
CA THR A 341 -30.08 5.97 9.53
C THR A 341 -29.82 7.20 10.41
N ASP A 342 -30.52 7.31 11.54
CA ASP A 342 -30.28 8.30 12.60
C ASP A 342 -29.44 7.69 13.75
N TYR A 343 -28.87 6.51 13.52
CA TYR A 343 -28.03 5.76 14.44
C TYR A 343 -28.75 5.31 15.72
N LYS A 344 -30.07 5.13 15.67
CA LYS A 344 -30.86 4.65 16.81
C LYS A 344 -31.11 3.16 16.72
N VAL A 345 -31.10 2.48 17.87
CA VAL A 345 -31.42 1.06 17.95
C VAL A 345 -32.93 0.86 17.80
N LEU A 346 -33.33 -0.07 16.95
CA LEU A 346 -34.69 -0.55 16.77
C LEU A 346 -34.78 -2.00 17.25
N ILE A 347 -35.92 -2.37 17.83
CA ILE A 347 -36.21 -3.73 18.28
C ILE A 347 -37.35 -4.29 17.44
N SER A 348 -37.17 -5.52 16.96
CA SER A 348 -38.14 -6.20 16.09
C SER A 348 -39.45 -6.50 16.82
N LYS A 349 -40.54 -6.68 16.06
CA LYS A 349 -41.82 -7.18 16.60
C LYS A 349 -41.64 -8.46 17.40
N GLN A 350 -40.88 -9.42 16.86
CA GLN A 350 -40.64 -10.71 17.49
C GLN A 350 -40.02 -10.57 18.88
N LEU A 351 -38.99 -9.74 19.03
CA LEU A 351 -38.35 -9.56 20.33
C LEU A 351 -39.23 -8.75 21.31
N LYS A 352 -40.11 -7.87 20.80
CA LYS A 352 -41.08 -7.12 21.61
C LYS A 352 -42.18 -7.97 22.22
N GLU A 353 -42.45 -9.16 21.69
CA GLU A 353 -43.33 -10.13 22.35
C GLU A 353 -42.84 -10.49 23.76
N GLU A 354 -41.55 -10.31 24.01
CA GLU A 354 -40.88 -10.60 25.27
C GLU A 354 -40.74 -9.40 26.21
N ILE A 355 -41.42 -8.29 25.94
CA ILE A 355 -41.29 -7.02 26.68
C ILE A 355 -41.54 -7.16 28.19
N SER A 356 -42.36 -8.11 28.63
CA SER A 356 -42.65 -8.34 30.05
C SER A 356 -41.56 -9.12 30.79
N LYS A 357 -40.61 -9.73 30.07
CA LYS A 357 -39.55 -10.57 30.66
C LYS A 357 -38.36 -9.71 31.13
N ASP A 358 -37.78 -10.10 32.26
CA ASP A 358 -36.63 -9.40 32.88
C ASP A 358 -35.45 -9.23 31.90
N PHE A 359 -35.11 -10.29 31.16
CA PHE A 359 -33.99 -10.25 30.22
C PHE A 359 -34.20 -9.19 29.13
N PHE A 360 -35.44 -9.01 28.64
CA PHE A 360 -35.73 -8.01 27.62
C PHE A 360 -35.41 -6.63 28.17
N GLN A 361 -35.93 -6.31 29.36
CA GLN A 361 -35.74 -5.00 29.97
C GLN A 361 -34.26 -4.71 30.25
N ARG A 362 -33.52 -5.71 30.73
CA ARG A 362 -32.11 -5.57 31.11
C ARG A 362 -31.16 -5.51 29.92
N PHE A 363 -31.44 -6.24 28.84
CA PHE A 363 -30.51 -6.38 27.71
C PHE A 363 -30.94 -5.64 26.45
N PHE A 364 -32.22 -5.31 26.26
CA PHE A 364 -32.71 -4.75 25.00
C PHE A 364 -33.55 -3.49 25.19
N GLY A 365 -34.59 -3.54 26.04
CA GLY A 365 -35.61 -2.51 26.15
C GLY A 365 -35.07 -1.10 26.42
N HIS A 366 -34.05 -0.97 27.28
CA HIS A 366 -33.46 0.34 27.57
C HIS A 366 -32.71 0.97 26.37
N PHE A 367 -32.28 0.16 25.40
CA PHE A 367 -31.58 0.65 24.21
C PHE A 367 -32.53 1.07 23.09
N GLU A 368 -33.82 0.73 23.15
CA GLU A 368 -34.75 1.09 22.10
C GLU A 368 -34.80 2.61 21.90
N HIS A 369 -34.64 3.04 20.65
CA HIS A 369 -34.56 4.43 20.21
C HIS A 369 -33.37 5.25 20.78
N GLN A 370 -32.49 4.63 21.57
CA GLN A 370 -31.25 5.26 22.00
C GLN A 370 -30.25 5.27 20.84
N SER A 371 -29.48 6.35 20.76
CA SER A 371 -28.38 6.44 19.81
C SER A 371 -27.24 5.51 20.22
N ILE A 372 -26.67 4.80 19.25
CA ILE A 372 -25.41 4.09 19.46
C ILE A 372 -24.26 5.09 19.65
N LEU A 373 -23.15 4.61 20.21
CA LEU A 373 -21.86 5.26 20.10
C LEU A 373 -21.46 5.32 18.62
N VAL A 374 -21.58 6.51 18.01
CA VAL A 374 -21.11 6.77 16.66
C VAL A 374 -19.62 7.13 16.73
N PRO A 375 -18.74 6.47 15.97
CA PRO A 375 -17.32 6.79 15.99
C PRO A 375 -17.04 8.15 15.36
N LYS A 376 -15.93 8.78 15.72
CA LYS A 376 -15.55 10.11 15.16
C LYS A 376 -15.08 10.02 13.71
N THR A 377 -14.50 8.89 13.33
CA THR A 377 -14.00 8.58 11.99
C THR A 377 -14.67 7.31 11.48
N TYR A 378 -14.77 7.17 10.16
CA TYR A 378 -15.43 6.04 9.50
C TYR A 378 -16.78 5.70 10.12
N GLN A 379 -17.68 6.69 10.19
CA GLN A 379 -19.04 6.47 10.64
C GLN A 379 -19.73 5.43 9.75
N PRO A 380 -20.62 4.58 10.29
CA PRO A 380 -21.42 3.69 9.47
C PRO A 380 -22.11 4.44 8.33
N LYS A 381 -21.84 4.08 7.07
CA LYS A 381 -22.49 4.74 5.94
C LYS A 381 -23.99 4.55 6.02
N LYS A 382 -24.74 5.63 5.82
CA LYS A 382 -26.21 5.61 5.84
C LYS A 382 -26.79 4.60 4.85
N GLU A 383 -26.17 4.45 3.68
CA GLU A 383 -26.58 3.49 2.65
C GLU A 383 -26.52 2.03 3.15
N PHE A 384 -25.52 1.69 3.98
CA PHE A 384 -25.40 0.35 4.56
C PHE A 384 -26.46 0.13 5.66
N LEU A 385 -26.71 1.13 6.50
CA LEU A 385 -27.76 1.08 7.51
C LEU A 385 -29.14 0.95 6.85
N GLU A 386 -29.39 1.69 5.77
CA GLU A 386 -30.62 1.62 4.98
C GLU A 386 -30.81 0.23 4.34
N TYR A 387 -29.73 -0.37 3.82
CA TYR A 387 -29.76 -1.74 3.32
C TYR A 387 -30.30 -2.73 4.37
N ARG A 388 -29.85 -2.62 5.62
CA ARG A 388 -30.32 -3.47 6.73
C ARG A 388 -31.73 -3.10 7.18
N LEU A 389 -32.04 -1.81 7.30
CA LEU A 389 -33.34 -1.30 7.73
C LEU A 389 -34.47 -1.76 6.80
N ASN A 390 -34.23 -1.78 5.48
CA ASN A 390 -35.20 -2.26 4.49
C ASN A 390 -35.52 -3.76 4.60
N ARG A 391 -34.73 -4.51 5.37
CA ARG A 391 -34.90 -5.95 5.60
C ARG A 391 -35.33 -6.26 7.04
N PHE A 392 -35.61 -5.23 7.83
CA PHE A 392 -35.96 -5.38 9.24
C PHE A 392 -37.48 -5.34 9.45
N ASP A 393 -38.03 -6.35 10.11
CA ASP A 393 -39.43 -6.36 10.52
C ASP A 393 -39.63 -5.56 11.81
N LYS A 394 -39.92 -4.26 11.61
CA LYS A 394 -40.10 -3.24 12.65
C LYS A 394 -41.20 -3.55 13.64
#